data_AF-A0A938PR74-F1
#
_entry.id   AF-A0A938PR74-F1
#
_cell.length_a   1.000
_cell.length_b   1.000
_cell.length_c   1.000
_cell.angle_alpha   90.00
_cell.angle_beta   90.00
_cell.angle_gamma   90.00
#
_symmetry.space_group_name_H-M   'P 1'
#
loop_
_entity.id
_entity.type
_entity.pdbx_description
1 polymer ?
#
loop_
_entity_poly.entity_id
_entity_poly.type
_entity_poly.pdbx_seq_one_letter_code
_entity_poly.pdbx_strand_id
1 'polypeptide(L)'
;MNTRESRPNCKPVASLKPITLMNTLLNVPATDPFLENLLTEGRSYDLFYGENLLSDHLPMALTSLRRLGASNAELIEFRKTHAAKLEPPRFAAAEAPEDPWPAARGCIQLYPGLGHYFDQALTRRGRDAVLLEWIPRLLPSAGVDAFHGLIRTAVAVESGVDAELACGLAYWLGVSADIPVNDGPRLDLTERTP
;
A
#
# COMPACT_ATOMS: atom_id res chain seq x y z
N MET A 1 -31.78 43.90 0.45
CA MET A 1 -30.51 43.89 1.24
C MET A 1 -29.94 42.48 1.14
N ASN A 2 -28.90 42.30 0.32
CA ASN A 2 -28.32 41.00 0.03
C ASN A 2 -26.83 41.09 0.40
N THR A 3 -26.45 40.58 1.57
CA THR A 3 -25.06 40.56 2.04
C THR A 3 -24.35 39.37 1.41
N ARG A 4 -23.62 39.62 0.31
CA ARG A 4 -22.60 38.69 -0.20
C ARG A 4 -21.45 38.64 0.82
N GLU A 5 -21.36 37.57 1.59
CA GLU A 5 -20.16 37.23 2.33
C GLU A 5 -19.01 36.96 1.34
N SER A 6 -17.95 37.74 1.47
CA SER A 6 -16.72 37.61 0.71
C SER A 6 -15.99 36.33 1.10
N ARG A 7 -15.80 35.40 0.15
CA ARG A 7 -14.92 34.24 0.34
C ARG A 7 -13.48 34.72 0.61
N PRO A 8 -12.74 34.10 1.55
CA PRO A 8 -11.36 34.44 1.78
C PRO A 8 -10.51 34.13 0.53
N ASN A 9 -9.59 35.04 0.24
CA ASN A 9 -8.71 35.04 -0.92
C ASN A 9 -7.73 33.86 -0.83
N CYS A 10 -8.11 32.72 -1.41
CA CYS A 10 -7.27 31.53 -1.48
C CYS A 10 -6.20 31.77 -2.56
N LYS A 11 -4.95 32.02 -2.14
CA LYS A 11 -3.83 32.10 -3.08
C LYS A 11 -3.69 30.76 -3.79
N PRO A 12 -3.44 30.72 -5.10
CA PRO A 12 -3.19 29.47 -5.80
C PRO A 12 -1.99 28.78 -5.17
N VAL A 13 -2.19 27.54 -4.72
CA VAL A 13 -1.10 26.66 -4.30
C VAL A 13 -0.19 26.52 -5.52
N ALA A 14 1.09 26.87 -5.35
CA ALA A 14 2.07 26.76 -6.42
C ALA A 14 2.03 25.34 -7.00
N SER A 15 1.93 25.24 -8.33
CA SER A 15 2.05 23.98 -9.06
C SER A 15 3.33 23.28 -8.58
N LEU A 16 3.16 22.14 -7.90
CA LEU A 16 4.27 21.30 -7.49
C LEU A 16 5.02 20.90 -8.76
N LYS A 17 6.30 21.26 -8.85
CA LYS A 17 7.16 20.81 -9.94
C LYS A 17 7.12 19.27 -9.94
N PRO A 18 6.99 18.61 -11.10
CA PRO A 18 7.06 17.16 -11.16
C PRO A 18 8.37 16.71 -10.51
N ILE A 19 8.27 15.85 -9.50
CA ILE A 19 9.42 15.18 -8.92
C ILE A 19 10.03 14.39 -10.08
N THR A 20 11.17 14.86 -10.59
CA THR A 20 11.99 14.07 -11.50
C THR A 20 12.58 12.98 -10.63
N LEU A 21 11.91 11.83 -10.56
CA LEU A 21 12.50 10.63 -9.98
C LEU A 21 13.72 10.36 -10.86
N MET A 22 14.92 10.65 -10.35
CA MET A 22 16.15 10.24 -11.00
C MET A 22 16.01 8.76 -11.29
N ASN A 23 16.33 8.38 -12.53
CA ASN A 23 16.25 7.04 -13.09
C ASN A 23 17.31 6.12 -12.46
N THR A 24 17.39 6.10 -11.13
CA THR A 24 18.00 5.01 -10.40
C THR A 24 17.04 3.86 -10.60
N LEU A 25 17.27 3.08 -11.66
CA LEU A 25 16.72 1.73 -11.77
C LEU A 25 16.92 1.13 -10.39
N LEU A 26 15.83 0.93 -9.64
CA LEU A 26 15.89 0.11 -8.45
C LEU A 26 16.48 -1.20 -8.97
N ASN A 27 17.70 -1.52 -8.56
CA ASN A 27 18.32 -2.79 -8.92
C ASN A 27 17.54 -3.84 -8.14
N VAL A 28 16.33 -4.16 -8.64
CA VAL A 28 15.44 -5.14 -8.05
C VAL A 28 16.16 -6.47 -8.26
N PRO A 29 16.60 -7.15 -7.18
CA PRO A 29 17.22 -8.45 -7.33
C PRO A 29 16.25 -9.37 -8.08
N ALA A 30 16.79 -10.31 -8.86
CA ALA A 30 15.97 -11.33 -9.49
C ALA A 30 15.06 -11.98 -8.44
N THR A 31 13.78 -12.12 -8.79
CA THR A 31 12.76 -12.63 -7.88
C THR A 31 13.17 -14.01 -7.37
N ASP A 32 13.19 -14.17 -6.05
CA ASP A 32 13.42 -15.45 -5.39
C ASP A 32 12.17 -16.32 -5.52
N PRO A 33 12.20 -17.41 -6.31
CA PRO A 33 10.99 -18.18 -6.62
C PRO A 33 10.37 -18.83 -5.37
N PHE A 34 11.18 -19.10 -4.34
CA PHE A 34 10.67 -19.69 -3.11
C PHE A 34 9.90 -18.66 -2.30
N LEU A 35 10.45 -17.44 -2.16
CA LEU A 35 9.75 -16.34 -1.51
C LEU A 35 8.50 -15.95 -2.30
N GLU A 36 8.58 -15.91 -3.63
CA GLU A 36 7.44 -15.63 -4.52
C GLU A 36 6.27 -16.57 -4.27
N ASN A 37 6.53 -17.89 -4.17
CA ASN A 37 5.48 -18.85 -3.85
C ASN A 37 4.84 -18.57 -2.48
N LEU A 38 5.63 -18.33 -1.44
CA LEU A 38 5.09 -18.06 -0.10
C LEU A 38 4.24 -16.79 -0.05
N LEU A 39 4.67 -15.73 -0.74
CA LEU A 39 3.94 -14.46 -0.83
C LEU A 39 2.65 -14.62 -1.66
N THR A 40 2.73 -15.35 -2.78
CA THR A 40 1.57 -15.62 -3.63
C THR A 40 0.51 -16.45 -2.90
N GLU A 41 0.93 -17.50 -2.19
CA GLU A 41 0.03 -18.28 -1.34
C GLU A 41 -0.57 -17.45 -0.20
N GLY A 42 0.17 -16.46 0.32
CA GLY A 42 -0.32 -15.55 1.36
C GLY A 42 -1.57 -14.77 0.95
N ARG A 43 -1.82 -14.59 -0.36
CA ARG A 43 -3.02 -13.93 -0.89
C ARG A 43 -4.32 -14.67 -0.57
N SER A 44 -4.25 -15.92 -0.10
CA SER A 44 -5.43 -16.67 0.34
C SER A 44 -5.99 -16.20 1.70
N TYR A 45 -5.27 -15.35 2.42
CA TYR A 45 -5.71 -14.79 3.70
C TYR A 45 -6.28 -13.38 3.54
N ASP A 46 -7.08 -12.97 4.51
CA ASP A 46 -7.56 -11.60 4.64
C ASP A 46 -6.41 -10.60 4.88
N LEU A 47 -6.64 -9.34 4.51
CA LEU A 47 -5.80 -8.20 4.88
C LEU A 47 -5.73 -7.99 6.39
N PHE A 48 -6.79 -8.36 7.13
CA PHE A 48 -6.90 -8.16 8.57
C PHE A 48 -7.32 -9.44 9.28
N TYR A 49 -6.86 -9.60 10.52
CA TYR A 49 -7.23 -10.73 11.37
C TYR A 49 -7.55 -10.29 12.81
N GLY A 50 -8.33 -11.12 13.50
CA GLY A 50 -8.76 -10.90 14.87
C GLY A 50 -9.79 -9.78 15.02
N GLU A 51 -10.37 -9.69 16.22
CA GLU A 51 -11.46 -8.75 16.54
C GLU A 51 -11.03 -7.27 16.41
N ASN A 52 -9.75 -6.98 16.60
CA ASN A 52 -9.18 -5.63 16.52
C ASN A 52 -8.76 -5.23 15.09
N LEU A 53 -9.03 -6.05 14.08
CA LEU A 53 -8.67 -5.81 12.68
C LEU A 53 -7.18 -5.51 12.49
N LEU A 54 -6.32 -6.34 13.05
CA LEU A 54 -4.88 -6.20 12.90
C LEU A 54 -4.48 -6.52 11.45
N SER A 55 -3.70 -5.65 10.81
CA SER A 55 -3.20 -5.90 9.45
C SER A 55 -2.31 -7.15 9.40
N ASP A 56 -2.41 -7.92 8.32
CA ASP A 56 -1.53 -9.05 8.08
C ASP A 56 -0.10 -8.59 7.79
N HIS A 57 0.83 -9.09 8.59
CA HIS A 57 2.27 -8.81 8.49
C HIS A 57 3.05 -9.91 7.77
N LEU A 58 2.42 -11.00 7.34
CA LEU A 58 3.08 -12.14 6.71
C LEU A 58 4.02 -11.71 5.56
N PRO A 59 3.60 -10.91 4.58
CA PRO A 59 4.46 -10.57 3.45
C PRO A 59 5.69 -9.72 3.87
N MET A 60 5.49 -8.80 4.81
CA MET A 60 6.54 -7.95 5.36
C MET A 60 7.58 -8.78 6.11
N ALA A 61 7.11 -9.69 6.96
CA ALA A 61 7.99 -10.52 7.79
C ALA A 61 8.75 -11.56 6.96
N LEU A 62 8.09 -12.24 6.01
CA LEU A 62 8.76 -13.22 5.12
C LEU A 62 9.86 -12.57 4.30
N THR A 63 9.57 -11.41 3.69
CA THR A 63 10.56 -10.67 2.90
C THR A 63 11.72 -10.19 3.77
N SER A 64 11.44 -9.66 4.96
CA SER A 64 12.48 -9.22 5.91
C SER A 64 13.36 -10.38 6.37
N LEU A 65 12.77 -11.51 6.75
CA LEU A 65 13.50 -12.72 7.16
C LEU A 65 14.42 -13.22 6.04
N ARG A 66 13.90 -13.31 4.81
CA ARG A 66 14.71 -13.71 3.65
C ARG A 66 15.90 -12.77 3.43
N ARG A 67 15.68 -11.45 3.53
CA ARG A 67 16.74 -10.42 3.41
C ARG A 67 17.78 -10.52 4.52
N LEU A 68 17.38 -10.94 5.72
CA LEU A 68 18.28 -11.18 6.86
C LEU A 68 19.01 -12.53 6.78
N GLY A 69 18.78 -13.33 5.72
CA GLY A 69 19.48 -14.59 5.49
C GLY A 69 18.77 -15.83 6.02
N ALA A 70 17.48 -15.73 6.38
CA ALA A 70 16.70 -16.90 6.80
C ALA A 70 16.59 -17.94 5.67
N SER A 71 16.81 -19.20 6.03
CA SER A 71 16.67 -20.37 5.17
C SER A 71 15.21 -20.62 4.74
N ASN A 72 15.03 -21.47 3.72
CA ASN A 72 13.69 -21.92 3.32
C ASN A 72 12.92 -22.58 4.47
N ALA A 73 13.60 -23.35 5.33
CA ALA A 73 12.98 -24.03 6.46
C ALA A 73 12.47 -23.03 7.51
N GLU A 74 13.26 -21.99 7.83
CA GLU A 74 12.85 -20.93 8.75
C GLU A 74 11.66 -20.13 8.23
N LEU A 75 11.61 -19.86 6.91
CA LEU A 75 10.45 -19.20 6.31
C LEU A 75 9.18 -20.05 6.39
N ILE A 76 9.28 -21.37 6.14
CA ILE A 76 8.13 -22.29 6.25
C ILE A 76 7.61 -22.31 7.69
N GLU A 77 8.51 -22.42 8.67
CA GLU A 77 8.11 -22.47 10.06
C GLU A 77 7.46 -21.15 10.50
N PHE A 78 8.08 -20.01 10.15
CA PHE A 78 7.48 -18.70 10.40
C PHE A 78 6.09 -18.58 9.77
N ARG A 79 5.95 -18.95 8.49
CA ARG A 79 4.66 -18.90 7.80
C ARG A 79 3.62 -19.75 8.52
N LYS A 80 3.97 -20.97 8.90
CA LYS A 80 3.08 -21.89 9.62
C LYS A 80 2.58 -21.28 10.93
N THR A 81 3.49 -20.73 11.75
CA THR A 81 3.13 -20.09 13.01
C THR A 81 2.26 -18.85 12.80
N HIS A 82 2.64 -17.97 11.86
CA HIS A 82 1.91 -16.73 11.62
C HIS A 82 0.55 -16.97 10.94
N ALA A 83 0.45 -17.94 10.04
CA ALA A 83 -0.80 -18.28 9.35
C ALA A 83 -1.87 -18.84 10.30
N ALA A 84 -1.50 -19.39 11.46
CA ALA A 84 -2.43 -19.97 12.42
C ALA A 84 -3.43 -18.95 13.02
N LYS A 85 -3.14 -17.64 12.92
CA LYS A 85 -4.01 -16.54 13.36
C LYS A 85 -4.67 -15.79 12.20
N LEU A 86 -4.34 -16.12 10.95
CA LEU A 86 -4.89 -15.43 9.79
C LEU A 86 -6.27 -15.98 9.44
N GLU A 87 -7.12 -15.09 8.95
CA GLU A 87 -8.51 -15.39 8.64
C GLU A 87 -8.71 -15.50 7.12
N PRO A 88 -9.75 -16.22 6.66
CA PRO A 88 -10.12 -16.22 5.25
C PRO A 88 -10.61 -14.83 4.81
N PRO A 89 -10.57 -14.50 3.51
CA PRO A 89 -11.00 -13.20 3.01
C PRO A 89 -12.45 -12.87 3.40
N ARG A 90 -12.65 -11.72 4.05
CA ARG A 90 -13.97 -11.24 4.50
C ARG A 90 -14.86 -10.69 3.40
N PHE A 91 -14.27 -10.20 2.31
CA PHE A 91 -15.00 -9.59 1.22
C PHE A 91 -15.21 -10.62 0.11
N ALA A 92 -16.46 -10.73 -0.35
CA ALA A 92 -16.77 -11.49 -1.55
C ALA A 92 -16.04 -10.87 -2.76
N ALA A 93 -15.76 -11.71 -3.76
CA ALA A 93 -15.22 -11.23 -5.02
C ALA A 93 -16.20 -10.21 -5.65
N ALA A 94 -15.74 -8.98 -5.80
CA ALA A 94 -16.44 -7.90 -6.46
C ALA A 94 -15.52 -7.31 -7.53
N GLU A 95 -16.06 -7.00 -8.70
CA GLU A 95 -15.29 -6.34 -9.75
C GLU A 95 -14.96 -4.89 -9.35
N ALA A 96 -13.74 -4.46 -9.66
CA ALA A 96 -13.39 -3.04 -9.58
C ALA A 96 -13.93 -2.29 -10.80
N PRO A 97 -14.17 -0.97 -10.68
CA PRO A 97 -14.43 -0.12 -11.84
C PRO A 97 -13.30 -0.21 -12.88
N GLU A 98 -13.63 -0.02 -14.16
CA GLU A 98 -12.64 -0.01 -15.25
C GLU A 98 -11.54 1.04 -15.03
N ASP A 99 -11.94 2.24 -14.61
CA ASP A 99 -11.04 3.23 -14.00
C ASP A 99 -11.33 3.33 -12.50
N PRO A 100 -10.51 2.71 -11.64
CA PRO A 100 -10.74 2.72 -10.20
C PRO A 100 -10.42 4.07 -9.56
N TRP A 101 -9.80 5.02 -10.25
CA TRP A 101 -9.54 6.35 -9.69
C TRP A 101 -10.54 7.41 -10.18
N PRO A 102 -11.13 8.21 -9.28
CA PRO A 102 -11.11 8.12 -7.82
C PRO A 102 -12.19 7.19 -7.25
N ALA A 103 -12.96 6.49 -8.09
CA ALA A 103 -14.20 5.80 -7.74
C ALA A 103 -14.05 4.71 -6.64
N ALA A 104 -12.89 4.06 -6.54
CA ALA A 104 -12.62 3.01 -5.57
C ALA A 104 -11.78 3.49 -4.36
N ARG A 105 -11.47 4.79 -4.27
CA ARG A 105 -10.70 5.35 -3.16
C ARG A 105 -11.45 5.16 -1.84
N GLY A 106 -10.78 4.57 -0.85
CA GLY A 106 -11.37 4.34 0.48
C GLY A 106 -12.46 3.25 0.51
N CYS A 107 -12.60 2.48 -0.57
CA CYS A 107 -13.59 1.42 -0.70
C CYS A 107 -12.94 0.05 -0.47
N ILE A 108 -12.54 -0.24 0.76
CA ILE A 108 -11.79 -1.46 1.12
C ILE A 108 -12.53 -2.76 0.74
N GLN A 109 -13.85 -2.74 0.68
CA GLN A 109 -14.67 -3.85 0.20
C GLN A 109 -14.40 -4.25 -1.27
N LEU A 110 -13.83 -3.34 -2.08
CA LEU A 110 -13.43 -3.61 -3.46
C LEU A 110 -12.05 -4.25 -3.57
N TYR A 111 -11.36 -4.52 -2.45
CA TYR A 111 -10.01 -5.08 -2.44
C TYR A 111 -9.80 -6.28 -3.38
N PRO A 112 -10.69 -7.31 -3.42
CA PRO A 112 -10.52 -8.44 -4.35
C PRO A 112 -10.47 -8.01 -5.83
N GLY A 113 -11.38 -7.12 -6.23
CA GLY A 113 -11.44 -6.59 -7.60
C GLY A 113 -10.27 -5.67 -7.92
N LEU A 114 -9.85 -4.85 -6.96
CA LEU A 114 -8.67 -3.99 -7.10
C LEU A 114 -7.39 -4.83 -7.27
N GLY A 115 -7.26 -5.94 -6.53
CA GLY A 115 -6.17 -6.88 -6.72
C GLY A 115 -6.11 -7.40 -8.15
N HIS A 116 -7.25 -7.83 -8.70
CA HIS A 116 -7.35 -8.27 -10.09
C HIS A 116 -7.02 -7.16 -11.09
N TYR A 117 -7.50 -5.93 -10.86
CA TYR A 117 -7.16 -4.77 -11.67
C TYR A 117 -5.63 -4.54 -11.72
N PHE A 118 -4.97 -4.58 -10.56
CA PHE A 118 -3.53 -4.35 -10.50
C PHE A 118 -2.72 -5.52 -11.08
N ASP A 119 -3.12 -6.78 -10.89
CA ASP A 119 -2.50 -7.93 -11.56
C ASP A 119 -2.50 -7.74 -13.09
N GLN A 120 -3.64 -7.34 -13.65
CA GLN A 120 -3.76 -7.06 -15.08
C GLN A 120 -2.93 -5.83 -15.50
N ALA A 121 -2.94 -4.77 -14.71
CA ALA A 121 -2.18 -3.55 -15.01
C ALA A 121 -0.67 -3.83 -15.04
N LEU A 122 -0.15 -4.60 -14.07
CA LEU A 122 1.24 -5.02 -13.99
C LEU A 122 1.62 -5.89 -15.18
N THR A 123 0.79 -6.88 -15.53
CA THR A 123 1.01 -7.74 -16.70
C THR A 123 1.07 -6.94 -18.01
N ARG A 124 0.16 -5.97 -18.19
CA ARG A 124 0.06 -5.22 -19.45
C ARG A 124 1.11 -4.13 -19.61
N ARG A 125 1.51 -3.47 -18.52
CA ARG A 125 2.28 -2.21 -18.56
C ARG A 125 3.63 -2.29 -17.85
N GLY A 126 3.85 -3.33 -17.05
CA GLY A 126 5.03 -3.49 -16.22
C GLY A 126 5.00 -2.66 -14.93
N ARG A 127 5.88 -3.04 -14.00
CA ARG A 127 5.99 -2.45 -12.65
C ARG A 127 6.21 -0.94 -12.69
N ASP A 128 7.20 -0.49 -13.43
CA ASP A 128 7.61 0.92 -13.44
C ASP A 128 6.48 1.84 -13.89
N ALA A 129 5.76 1.48 -14.95
CA ALA A 129 4.65 2.26 -15.45
C ALA A 129 3.49 2.34 -14.45
N VAL A 130 3.17 1.22 -13.78
CA VAL A 130 2.13 1.17 -12.75
C VAL A 130 2.53 1.99 -11.52
N LEU A 131 3.76 1.84 -11.03
CA LEU A 131 4.27 2.59 -9.88
C LEU A 131 4.33 4.10 -10.15
N LEU A 132 4.82 4.51 -11.32
CA LEU A 132 4.86 5.92 -11.73
C LEU A 132 3.47 6.56 -11.81
N GLU A 133 2.45 5.80 -12.20
CA GLU A 133 1.07 6.27 -12.21
C GLU A 133 0.48 6.37 -10.80
N TRP A 134 0.64 5.31 -9.99
CA TRP A 134 -0.15 5.14 -8.78
C TRP A 134 0.49 5.75 -7.54
N ILE A 135 1.82 5.75 -7.42
CA ILE A 135 2.51 6.33 -6.25
C ILE A 135 2.08 7.80 -6.04
N PRO A 136 2.10 8.71 -7.03
CA PRO A 136 1.71 10.10 -6.80
C PRO A 136 0.24 10.28 -6.36
N ARG A 137 -0.66 9.38 -6.80
CA ARG A 137 -2.08 9.42 -6.43
C ARG A 137 -2.32 8.95 -5.00
N LEU A 138 -1.54 7.97 -4.54
CA LEU A 138 -1.68 7.34 -3.24
C LEU A 138 -0.82 8.02 -2.15
N LEU A 139 0.24 8.73 -2.52
CA LEU A 139 1.13 9.40 -1.56
C LEU A 139 0.40 10.35 -0.57
N PRO A 140 -0.64 11.11 -0.97
CA PRO A 140 -1.41 11.92 -0.02
C PRO A 140 -2.07 11.14 1.11
N SER A 141 -2.30 9.83 0.94
CA SER A 141 -2.86 8.93 1.96
C SER A 141 -1.80 8.00 2.58
N ALA A 142 -0.51 8.30 2.41
CA ALA A 142 0.58 7.41 2.83
C ALA A 142 0.51 6.99 4.31
N GLY A 143 0.09 7.88 5.20
CA GLY A 143 -0.04 7.61 6.63
C GLY A 143 -1.35 6.96 7.07
N VAL A 144 -2.29 6.73 6.15
CA VAL A 144 -3.55 6.06 6.49
C VAL A 144 -3.28 4.61 6.85
N ASP A 145 -4.00 4.12 7.84
CA ASP A 145 -3.89 2.75 8.33
C ASP A 145 -2.45 2.37 8.71
N ALA A 146 -1.78 3.25 9.46
CA ALA A 146 -0.41 3.09 9.94
C ALA A 146 0.61 2.74 8.85
N PHE A 147 0.47 3.34 7.65
CA PHE A 147 1.37 3.19 6.51
C PHE A 147 1.39 1.80 5.87
N HIS A 148 0.51 0.86 6.25
CA HIS A 148 0.59 -0.52 5.76
C HIS A 148 0.47 -0.62 4.24
N GLY A 149 -0.39 0.18 3.59
CA GLY A 149 -0.49 0.20 2.12
C GLY A 149 0.83 0.58 1.44
N LEU A 150 1.51 1.62 1.96
CA LEU A 150 2.83 2.04 1.48
C LEU A 150 3.91 0.98 1.77
N ILE A 151 3.98 0.49 3.01
CA ILE A 151 4.99 -0.50 3.43
C ILE A 151 4.85 -1.79 2.61
N ARG A 152 3.62 -2.28 2.42
CA ARG A 152 3.34 -3.50 1.65
C ARG A 152 3.75 -3.33 0.18
N THR A 153 3.46 -2.16 -0.41
CA THR A 153 3.93 -1.80 -1.75
C THR A 153 5.46 -1.79 -1.82
N ALA A 154 6.15 -1.19 -0.84
CA ALA A 154 7.61 -1.16 -0.81
C ALA A 154 8.22 -2.56 -0.66
N VAL A 155 7.64 -3.41 0.18
CA VAL A 155 8.05 -4.82 0.34
C VAL A 155 7.92 -5.59 -0.97
N ALA A 156 6.84 -5.37 -1.74
CA ALA A 156 6.67 -5.96 -3.05
C ALA A 156 7.71 -5.44 -4.08
N VAL A 157 8.07 -4.16 -3.98
CA VAL A 157 9.13 -3.56 -4.78
C VAL A 157 10.47 -4.23 -4.46
N GLU A 158 10.79 -4.42 -3.19
CA GLU A 158 12.02 -5.05 -2.73
C GLU A 158 12.10 -6.56 -3.02
N SER A 159 10.99 -7.29 -2.95
CA SER A 159 10.96 -8.73 -3.20
C SER A 159 10.93 -9.09 -4.68
N GLY A 160 10.55 -8.14 -5.55
CA GLY A 160 10.37 -8.40 -6.98
C GLY A 160 9.09 -9.18 -7.32
N VAL A 161 8.14 -9.31 -6.37
CA VAL A 161 6.94 -10.14 -6.55
C VAL A 161 5.74 -9.29 -6.96
N ASP A 162 5.27 -9.46 -8.20
CA ASP A 162 4.15 -8.69 -8.75
C ASP A 162 2.81 -8.98 -8.07
N ALA A 163 2.58 -10.24 -7.68
CA ALA A 163 1.36 -10.64 -6.96
C ALA A 163 1.20 -9.86 -5.64
N GLU A 164 2.30 -9.63 -4.93
CA GLU A 164 2.30 -8.85 -3.69
C GLU A 164 2.23 -7.35 -3.98
N LEU A 165 2.75 -6.89 -5.13
CA LEU A 165 2.63 -5.49 -5.55
C LEU A 165 1.18 -5.13 -5.86
N ALA A 166 0.45 -6.04 -6.52
CA ALA A 166 -0.98 -5.90 -6.75
C ALA A 166 -1.75 -5.80 -5.42
N CYS A 167 -1.44 -6.65 -4.44
CA CYS A 167 -2.03 -6.60 -3.11
C CYS A 167 -1.72 -5.29 -2.37
N GLY A 168 -0.47 -4.83 -2.38
CA GLY A 168 -0.06 -3.58 -1.74
C GLY A 168 -0.78 -2.36 -2.29
N LEU A 169 -0.85 -2.23 -3.62
CA LEU A 169 -1.55 -1.14 -4.29
C LEU A 169 -3.07 -1.20 -4.10
N ALA A 170 -3.66 -2.39 -4.19
CA ALA A 170 -5.09 -2.60 -3.94
C ALA A 170 -5.49 -2.21 -2.52
N TYR A 171 -4.71 -2.65 -1.53
CA TYR A 171 -4.92 -2.29 -0.14
C TYR A 171 -4.78 -0.79 0.07
N TRP A 172 -3.70 -0.19 -0.42
CA TRP A 172 -3.46 1.25 -0.26
C TRP A 172 -4.59 2.08 -0.87
N LEU A 173 -5.05 1.76 -2.08
CA LEU A 173 -6.21 2.43 -2.68
C LEU A 173 -7.49 2.21 -1.87
N GLY A 174 -7.73 0.97 -1.42
CA GLY A 174 -8.90 0.58 -0.65
C GLY A 174 -9.02 1.29 0.70
N VAL A 175 -7.91 1.64 1.36
CA VAL A 175 -7.94 2.43 2.61
C VAL A 175 -7.70 3.92 2.41
N SER A 176 -7.34 4.36 1.21
CA SER A 176 -6.95 5.74 0.96
C SER A 176 -8.03 6.73 1.39
N ALA A 177 -7.63 7.66 2.25
CA ALA A 177 -8.44 8.79 2.70
C ALA A 177 -7.62 10.07 2.64
N ASP A 178 -8.27 11.22 2.76
CA ASP A 178 -7.56 12.48 2.96
C ASP A 178 -7.02 12.51 4.40
N ILE A 179 -5.73 12.80 4.57
CA ILE A 179 -5.13 13.01 5.89
C ILE A 179 -5.35 14.48 6.25
N PRO A 180 -6.06 14.79 7.35
CA PRO A 180 -6.24 16.17 7.79
C PRO A 180 -4.87 16.82 8.05
N VAL A 181 -4.65 17.98 7.43
CA VAL A 181 -3.47 18.78 7.76
C VAL A 181 -3.77 19.49 9.07
N ASN A 182 -2.90 19.32 10.07
CA ASN A 182 -2.96 20.13 11.28
C ASN A 182 -2.35 21.51 10.98
N ASP A 183 -3.21 22.52 10.82
CA ASP A 183 -2.81 23.92 10.64
C ASP A 183 -2.42 24.60 11.97
N GLY A 184 -2.44 23.86 13.08
CA GLY A 184 -1.99 24.30 14.39
C GLY A 184 -0.48 24.57 14.45
N PRO A 185 -0.01 25.16 15.56
CA PRO A 185 1.42 25.38 15.76
C PRO A 185 2.17 24.04 15.65
N ARG A 186 3.24 24.01 14.85
CA ARG A 186 4.11 22.83 14.78
C ARG A 186 4.61 22.52 16.17
N LEU A 187 4.56 21.25 16.57
CA LEU A 187 5.18 20.82 17.81
C LEU A 187 6.66 21.20 17.76
N ASP A 188 7.07 22.06 18.69
CA ASP A 188 8.48 22.33 18.90
C ASP A 188 9.07 21.17 19.70
N LEU A 189 9.68 20.21 18.99
CA LEU A 189 10.34 19.05 19.59
C LEU A 189 11.67 19.42 20.29
N THR A 190 12.05 20.70 20.28
CA THR A 190 13.26 21.19 20.95
C THR A 190 13.01 21.68 22.36
N GLU A 191 11.76 22.00 22.71
CA GLU A 191 11.38 22.31 24.09
C GLU A 191 11.22 21.00 24.89
N ARG A 192 12.30 20.60 25.58
CA ARG A 192 12.18 19.63 26.68
C ARG A 192 11.60 20.36 27.88
N THR A 193 10.32 20.13 28.17
CA THR A 193 9.77 20.51 29.47
C THR A 193 10.55 19.77 30.56
N PRO A 194 11.09 20.46 31.59
CA PRO A 194 11.81 19.84 32.69
C PRO A 194 10.93 18.94 33.57
#